data_AF-A0A1H5USP5-F1
#
_entry.id   AF-A0A1H5USP5-F1
#
_cell.length_a   1.000
_cell.length_b   1.000
_cell.length_c   1.000
_cell.angle_alpha   90.00
_cell.angle_beta   90.00
_cell.angle_gamma   90.00
#
_symmetry.space_group_name_H-M   'P 1'
#
loop_
_entity.id
_entity.type
_entity.pdbx_description
1 polymer ?
#
loop_
_entity_poly.entity_id
_entity_poly.type
_entity_poly.pdbx_seq_one_letter_code
_entity_poly.pdbx_strand_id
1 'polypeptide(L)'
;MKMLAKLGSLMGLSALLSACGSLPEQLATTNENVTAQYQLVVDAAKGTEVRLGGVIDTVKNLPDQTRIEIVNLPIDKYGKPDIDQEPNGRFIAYVDGFVDPVTYSRGRLITVGGNKDGVERGKVGEFEADFPVIQAYGQYLWRVEERLIINRHTSAFSTCWGYYCDDFYYGPTQGRVIKEVK
;
A
#
# COMPACT_ATOMS: atom_id res chain seq x y z
N MET A 1 25.96 15.07 -41.87
CA MET A 1 25.52 15.97 -40.77
C MET A 1 23.99 16.00 -40.52
N LYS A 2 23.19 15.08 -41.07
CA LYS A 2 21.72 15.00 -40.79
C LYS A 2 21.33 13.85 -39.84
N MET A 3 22.21 12.88 -39.59
CA MET A 3 21.93 11.75 -38.68
C MET A 3 22.09 12.09 -37.19
N LEU A 4 22.93 13.07 -36.84
CA LEU A 4 23.15 13.47 -35.44
C LEU A 4 21.94 14.22 -34.84
N ALA A 5 21.20 14.96 -35.66
CA ALA A 5 19.98 15.65 -35.22
C ALA A 5 18.78 14.71 -35.00
N LYS A 6 18.74 13.56 -35.70
CA LYS A 6 17.69 12.54 -35.50
C LYS A 6 17.92 11.69 -34.25
N LEU A 7 19.17 11.48 -33.83
CA LEU A 7 19.49 10.78 -32.58
C LEU A 7 19.13 11.62 -31.34
N GLY A 8 19.35 12.94 -31.37
CA GLY A 8 19.00 13.83 -30.26
C GLY A 8 17.48 13.94 -30.04
N SER A 9 16.69 13.87 -31.11
CA SER A 9 15.22 13.94 -31.04
C SER A 9 14.58 12.66 -30.48
N LEU A 10 15.25 11.51 -30.58
CA LEU A 10 14.77 10.24 -30.02
C LEU A 10 15.05 10.13 -28.52
N MET A 11 16.07 10.84 -28.03
CA MET A 11 16.51 10.79 -26.63
C MET A 11 15.75 11.78 -25.72
N GLY A 12 15.20 12.86 -26.30
CA GLY A 12 14.37 13.83 -25.56
C GLY A 12 12.94 13.34 -25.27
N LEU A 13 12.40 12.42 -26.08
CA LEU A 13 11.03 11.93 -25.93
C LEU A 13 10.90 10.81 -24.88
N SER A 14 12.01 10.13 -24.55
CA SER A 14 12.06 9.06 -23.54
C SER A 14 12.11 9.59 -22.09
N ALA A 15 12.37 10.89 -21.90
CA ALA A 15 12.50 11.50 -20.57
C ALA A 15 11.16 11.94 -19.94
N LEU A 16 10.06 11.86 -20.68
CA LEU A 16 8.73 12.32 -20.23
C LEU A 16 7.80 11.17 -19.76
N LEU A 17 8.33 9.95 -19.61
CA LEU A 17 7.54 8.74 -19.29
C LEU A 17 7.84 8.14 -17.91
N SER A 18 8.42 8.90 -16.97
CA SER A 18 8.53 8.47 -15.57
C SER A 18 7.27 8.78 -14.77
N ALA A 19 6.12 8.27 -15.23
CA ALA A 19 4.95 8.10 -14.37
C ALA A 19 5.14 6.85 -13.49
N CYS A 20 6.21 6.86 -12.68
CA CYS A 20 6.32 5.92 -11.58
C CYS A 20 5.25 6.30 -10.57
N GLY A 21 4.44 5.33 -10.11
CA GLY A 21 3.55 5.56 -8.96
C GLY A 21 4.32 6.29 -7.86
N SER A 22 3.72 7.31 -7.25
CA SER A 22 4.40 8.11 -6.23
C SER A 22 3.95 7.66 -4.85
N LEU A 23 4.88 7.61 -3.91
CA LEU A 23 4.56 7.56 -2.49
C LEU A 23 3.59 8.72 -2.16
N PRO A 24 2.47 8.50 -1.45
CA PRO A 24 1.57 9.57 -1.04
C PRO A 24 2.31 10.67 -0.27
N GLU A 25 1.96 11.93 -0.53
CA GLU A 25 2.61 13.10 0.06
C GLU A 25 2.56 13.08 1.60
N GLN A 26 1.48 12.55 2.18
CA GLN A 26 1.31 12.42 3.62
C GLN A 26 2.33 11.47 4.27
N LEU A 27 2.92 10.57 3.48
CA LEU A 27 3.93 9.62 3.93
C LEU A 27 5.35 10.05 3.53
N ALA A 28 5.49 11.15 2.80
CA ALA A 28 6.76 11.63 2.30
C ALA A 28 7.65 12.10 3.45
N THR A 29 8.95 11.83 3.32
CA THR A 29 9.98 12.29 4.25
C THR A 29 11.24 12.60 3.48
N THR A 30 12.04 13.53 4.00
CA THR A 30 13.37 13.85 3.49
C THR A 30 14.44 12.94 4.09
N ASN A 31 14.10 12.09 5.05
CA ASN A 31 15.03 11.17 5.70
C ASN A 31 15.22 9.90 4.87
N GLU A 32 16.41 9.72 4.32
CA GLU A 32 16.77 8.53 3.54
C GLU A 32 16.83 7.25 4.40
N ASN A 33 16.98 7.37 5.72
CA ASN A 33 17.11 6.24 6.65
C ASN A 33 15.78 5.80 7.26
N VAL A 34 14.64 6.23 6.71
CA VAL A 34 13.32 5.81 7.18
C VAL A 34 13.18 4.28 7.12
N THR A 35 12.86 3.67 8.26
CA THR A 35 12.78 2.21 8.36
C THR A 35 11.37 1.73 8.05
N ALA A 36 11.24 0.82 7.08
CA ALA A 36 9.96 0.19 6.72
C ALA A 36 9.84 -1.29 7.11
N GLN A 37 10.90 -1.86 7.69
CA GLN A 37 10.92 -3.26 8.10
C GLN A 37 10.52 -3.39 9.56
N TYR A 38 9.41 -4.08 9.81
CA TYR A 38 8.84 -4.23 11.15
C TYR A 38 9.86 -4.71 12.21
N GLN A 39 10.64 -5.75 11.89
CA GLN A 39 11.61 -6.30 12.84
C GLN A 39 12.66 -5.26 13.28
N LEU A 40 13.12 -4.41 12.35
CA LEU A 40 14.06 -3.33 12.67
C LEU A 40 13.39 -2.25 13.54
N VAL A 41 12.09 -2.00 13.34
CA VAL A 41 11.33 -1.04 14.17
C VAL A 41 11.14 -1.56 15.60
N VAL A 42 10.89 -2.85 15.79
CA VAL A 42 10.77 -3.45 17.13
C VAL A 42 12.01 -3.16 17.99
N ASP A 43 13.19 -3.29 17.39
CA ASP A 43 14.47 -3.10 18.09
C ASP A 43 15.01 -1.65 18.02
N ALA A 44 14.39 -0.77 17.23
CA ALA A 44 14.84 0.61 17.04
C ALA A 44 14.79 1.44 18.34
N ALA A 45 15.64 2.46 18.42
CA ALA A 45 15.56 3.44 19.50
C ALA A 45 14.29 4.32 19.40
N LYS A 46 13.92 4.94 20.52
CA LYS A 46 12.90 5.99 20.53
C LYS A 46 13.36 7.17 19.67
N GLY A 47 12.45 7.75 18.89
CA GLY A 47 12.72 8.84 17.96
C GLY A 47 13.17 8.38 16.57
N THR A 48 13.37 7.08 16.34
CA THR A 48 13.65 6.56 15.00
C THR A 48 12.44 6.79 14.10
N GLU A 49 12.67 7.39 12.94
CA GLU A 49 11.65 7.58 11.93
C GLU A 49 11.35 6.28 11.18
N VAL A 50 10.07 5.96 11.06
CA VAL A 50 9.58 4.71 10.51
C VAL A 50 8.41 4.92 9.58
N ARG A 51 8.20 3.96 8.68
CA ARG A 51 7.02 3.86 7.83
C ARG A 51 6.51 2.44 7.85
N LEU A 52 5.40 2.21 8.55
CA LEU A 52 4.81 0.88 8.67
C LEU A 52 3.39 0.91 8.12
N GLY A 53 2.93 -0.24 7.63
CA GLY A 53 1.59 -0.38 7.10
C GLY A 53 0.99 -1.72 7.44
N GLY A 54 -0.28 -1.88 7.12
CA GLY A 54 -1.00 -3.08 7.48
C GLY A 54 -2.50 -2.91 7.45
N VAL A 55 -3.17 -3.78 8.21
CA VAL A 55 -4.62 -3.84 8.31
C VAL A 55 -5.05 -3.26 9.66
N ILE A 56 -6.00 -2.33 9.65
CA ILE A 56 -6.58 -1.77 10.88
C ILE A 56 -7.33 -2.89 11.62
N ASP A 57 -6.98 -3.10 12.88
CA ASP A 57 -7.72 -4.00 13.77
C ASP A 57 -8.70 -3.25 14.65
N THR A 58 -8.23 -2.19 15.34
CA THR A 58 -9.04 -1.41 16.28
C THR A 58 -8.72 0.08 16.19
N VAL A 59 -9.74 0.93 16.31
CA VAL A 59 -9.62 2.39 16.41
C VAL A 59 -10.29 2.86 17.70
N LYS A 60 -9.58 3.65 18.50
CA LYS A 60 -10.10 4.24 19.74
C LYS A 60 -9.72 5.72 19.81
N ASN A 61 -10.73 6.58 19.76
CA ASN A 61 -10.56 8.01 20.02
C ASN A 61 -10.32 8.23 21.53
N LEU A 62 -9.25 8.96 21.85
CA LEU A 62 -8.92 9.49 23.18
C LEU A 62 -9.19 11.01 23.17
N PRO A 63 -9.07 11.72 24.31
CA PRO A 63 -9.37 13.15 24.37
C PRO A 63 -8.64 14.00 23.32
N ASP A 64 -7.34 13.76 23.11
CA ASP A 64 -6.49 14.61 22.26
C ASP A 64 -5.91 13.88 21.03
N GLN A 65 -6.09 12.57 20.93
CA GLN A 65 -5.48 11.73 19.90
C GLN A 65 -6.30 10.46 19.64
N THR A 66 -6.06 9.83 18.50
CA THR A 66 -6.66 8.55 18.14
C THR A 66 -5.61 7.45 18.24
N ARG A 67 -5.91 6.40 19.01
CA ARG A 67 -5.14 5.16 19.06
C ARG A 67 -5.64 4.22 17.97
N ILE A 68 -4.77 3.85 17.04
CA ILE A 68 -5.05 2.89 15.98
C ILE A 68 -4.15 1.68 16.19
N GLU A 69 -4.74 0.50 16.36
CA GLU A 69 -4.02 -0.76 16.39
C GLU A 69 -4.01 -1.40 15.01
N ILE A 70 -2.83 -1.76 14.52
CA ILE A 70 -2.60 -2.18 13.15
C ILE A 70 -1.87 -3.52 13.17
N VAL A 71 -2.40 -4.49 12.44
CA VAL A 71 -1.72 -5.74 12.11
C VAL A 71 -0.73 -5.46 11.00
N ASN A 72 0.57 -5.61 11.27
CA ASN A 72 1.62 -5.22 10.34
C ASN A 72 1.62 -6.13 9.11
N LEU A 73 1.70 -5.50 7.93
CA LEU A 73 2.05 -6.16 6.68
C LEU A 73 3.29 -5.49 6.09
N PRO A 74 4.17 -6.22 5.39
CA PRO A 74 5.20 -5.61 4.57
C PRO A 74 4.60 -4.58 3.60
N ILE A 75 5.28 -3.45 3.42
CA ILE A 75 4.87 -2.41 2.48
C ILE A 75 5.80 -2.38 1.26
N ASP A 76 5.25 -2.04 0.11
CA ASP A 76 6.04 -1.79 -1.10
C ASP A 76 6.71 -0.41 -1.08
N LYS A 77 7.46 -0.09 -2.14
CA LYS A 77 8.12 1.21 -2.33
C LYS A 77 7.18 2.42 -2.38
N TYR A 78 5.89 2.19 -2.60
CA TYR A 78 4.84 3.22 -2.60
C TYR A 78 4.12 3.29 -1.25
N GLY A 79 4.60 2.54 -0.27
CA GLY A 79 4.02 2.43 1.05
C GLY A 79 2.75 1.59 1.06
N LYS A 80 2.40 0.87 0.00
CA LYS A 80 1.17 0.04 -0.04
C LYS A 80 1.41 -1.26 0.72
N PRO A 81 0.54 -1.63 1.70
CA PRO A 81 0.61 -2.92 2.35
C PRO A 81 0.35 -4.06 1.35
N ASP A 82 1.19 -5.09 1.41
CA ASP A 82 1.08 -6.29 0.60
C ASP A 82 0.16 -7.30 1.30
N ILE A 83 -1.02 -7.52 0.73
CA ILE A 83 -2.03 -8.45 1.25
C ILE A 83 -1.77 -9.91 0.91
N ASP A 84 -0.80 -10.18 0.04
CA ASP A 84 -0.39 -11.53 -0.33
C ASP A 84 0.72 -12.05 0.60
N GLN A 85 1.21 -11.21 1.52
CA GLN A 85 2.21 -11.56 2.53
C GLN A 85 1.56 -11.87 3.88
N GLU A 86 2.20 -12.78 4.62
CA GLU A 86 1.77 -13.09 5.99
C GLU A 86 2.03 -11.91 6.95
N PRO A 87 1.11 -11.62 7.88
CA PRO A 87 1.34 -10.64 8.91
C PRO A 87 2.49 -11.02 9.84
N ASN A 88 3.32 -10.04 10.21
CA ASN A 88 4.52 -10.27 11.03
C ASN A 88 4.58 -9.41 12.29
N GLY A 89 3.43 -9.10 12.89
CA GLY A 89 3.35 -8.43 14.19
C GLY A 89 2.21 -7.43 14.26
N ARG A 90 2.22 -6.61 15.29
CA ARG A 90 1.24 -5.54 15.54
C ARG A 90 1.94 -4.32 16.06
N PHE A 91 1.46 -3.15 15.65
CA PHE A 91 1.95 -1.88 16.18
C PHE A 91 0.78 -0.95 16.47
N ILE A 92 1.04 0.04 17.30
CA ILE A 92 0.07 1.07 17.65
C ILE A 92 0.52 2.37 17.00
N ALA A 93 -0.38 3.03 16.30
CA ALA A 93 -0.19 4.38 15.81
C ALA A 93 -1.06 5.34 16.64
N TYR A 94 -0.44 6.36 17.20
CA TYR A 94 -1.15 7.52 17.73
C TYR A 94 -1.18 8.61 16.68
N VAL A 95 -2.39 9.04 16.32
CA VAL A 95 -2.64 10.14 15.37
C VAL A 95 -3.23 11.30 16.15
N ASP A 96 -2.68 12.49 15.99
CA ASP A 96 -3.18 13.67 16.70
C ASP A 96 -4.62 14.00 16.26
N GLY A 97 -5.48 14.29 17.24
CA GLY A 97 -6.88 14.61 17.03
C GLY A 97 -7.80 13.42 16.75
N PHE A 98 -8.94 13.72 16.15
CA PHE A 98 -10.02 12.76 15.89
C PHE A 98 -9.88 12.08 14.52
N VAL A 99 -10.06 10.75 14.52
CA VAL A 99 -10.20 9.95 13.30
C VAL A 99 -11.57 9.27 13.31
N ASP A 100 -12.32 9.41 12.21
CA ASP A 100 -13.63 8.78 12.05
C ASP A 100 -13.51 7.24 11.98
N PRO A 101 -14.04 6.49 12.98
CA PRO A 101 -13.96 5.03 12.99
C PRO A 101 -14.73 4.35 11.87
N VAL A 102 -15.71 5.03 11.25
CA VAL A 102 -16.44 4.48 10.10
C VAL A 102 -15.54 4.50 8.87
N THR A 103 -14.82 5.59 8.66
CA THR A 103 -13.84 5.71 7.58
C THR A 103 -12.64 4.79 7.81
N TYR A 104 -12.12 4.73 9.03
CA TYR A 104 -10.98 3.90 9.45
C TYR A 104 -11.44 2.57 10.05
N SER A 105 -12.45 1.96 9.44
CA SER A 105 -13.03 0.73 9.94
C SER A 105 -12.03 -0.43 9.97
N ARG A 106 -12.26 -1.40 10.85
CA ARG A 106 -11.53 -2.66 10.88
C ARG A 106 -11.47 -3.31 9.49
N GLY A 107 -10.32 -3.90 9.16
CA GLY A 107 -10.08 -4.56 7.88
C GLY A 107 -9.60 -3.63 6.75
N ARG A 108 -9.60 -2.32 6.95
CA ARG A 108 -9.05 -1.37 5.98
C ARG A 108 -7.53 -1.37 6.01
N LEU A 109 -6.93 -1.14 4.84
CA LEU A 109 -5.49 -1.03 4.67
C LEU A 109 -5.04 0.40 4.97
N ILE A 110 -4.01 0.53 5.80
CA ILE A 110 -3.44 1.81 6.21
C ILE A 110 -1.92 1.74 6.17
N THR A 111 -1.30 2.88 5.90
CA THR A 111 0.14 3.10 6.11
C THR A 111 0.33 4.35 6.94
N VAL A 112 1.30 4.30 7.84
CA VAL A 112 1.61 5.35 8.80
C VAL A 112 3.09 5.71 8.68
N GLY A 113 3.37 7.00 8.53
CA GLY A 113 4.69 7.59 8.68
C GLY A 113 4.77 8.28 10.05
N GLY A 114 5.83 8.03 10.80
CA GLY A 114 5.94 8.54 12.16
C GLY A 114 7.27 8.25 12.81
N ASN A 115 7.36 8.57 14.10
CA ASN A 115 8.52 8.27 14.92
C ASN A 115 8.16 7.21 15.96
N LYS A 116 9.06 6.26 16.19
CA LYS A 116 8.89 5.28 17.28
C LYS A 116 8.92 6.00 18.62
N ASP A 117 7.87 5.87 19.42
CA ASP A 117 7.74 6.53 20.72
C ASP A 117 7.94 5.60 21.93
N GLY A 118 8.08 4.29 21.68
CA GLY A 118 8.35 3.29 22.72
C GLY A 118 7.64 1.97 22.43
N VAL A 119 7.21 1.30 23.50
CA VAL A 119 6.37 0.10 23.46
C VAL A 119 5.20 0.26 24.41
N GLU A 120 4.03 -0.25 24.01
CA GLU A 120 2.84 -0.30 24.84
C GLU A 120 2.41 -1.75 24.98
N ARG A 121 2.18 -2.17 26.23
CA ARG A 121 1.69 -3.51 26.54
C ARG A 121 0.21 -3.58 26.21
N GLY A 122 -0.15 -4.45 25.28
CA GLY A 122 -1.52 -4.66 24.83
C GLY A 122 -1.95 -6.11 24.97
N LYS A 123 -3.24 -6.34 24.70
CA LYS A 123 -3.84 -7.68 24.68
C LYS A 123 -4.40 -7.98 23.31
N VAL A 124 -4.11 -9.18 22.80
CA VAL A 124 -4.78 -9.76 21.63
C VAL A 124 -5.61 -10.92 22.15
N GLY A 125 -6.91 -10.66 22.37
CA GLY A 125 -7.75 -11.55 23.17
C GLY A 125 -7.23 -11.58 24.61
N GLU A 126 -6.81 -12.76 25.08
CA GLU A 126 -6.24 -12.96 26.43
C GLU A 126 -4.70 -12.92 26.44
N PHE A 127 -4.05 -12.87 25.28
CA PHE A 127 -2.59 -12.91 25.18
C PHE A 127 -2.00 -11.51 25.35
N GLU A 128 -1.12 -11.33 26.33
CA GLU A 128 -0.37 -10.09 26.53
C GLU A 128 0.89 -10.04 25.66
N ALA A 129 1.07 -8.93 24.95
CA ALA A 129 2.25 -8.68 24.14
C ALA A 129 2.61 -7.19 24.16
N ASP A 130 3.88 -6.89 23.93
CA ASP A 130 4.37 -5.52 23.81
C ASP A 130 4.36 -5.12 22.32
N PHE A 131 3.74 -3.98 22.02
CA PHE A 131 3.64 -3.46 20.67
C PHE A 131 4.48 -2.18 20.53
N PRO A 132 5.29 -2.04 19.47
CA PRO A 132 5.92 -0.77 19.17
C PRO A 132 4.87 0.32 18.96
N VAL A 133 5.12 1.48 19.55
CA VAL A 133 4.25 2.65 19.45
C VAL A 133 4.86 3.64 18.48
N ILE A 134 4.07 4.11 17.52
CA ILE A 134 4.45 5.10 16.52
C ILE A 134 3.63 6.36 16.75
N GLN A 135 4.30 7.49 16.98
CA GLN A 135 3.65 8.80 16.90
C GLN A 135 3.59 9.20 15.42
N ALA A 136 2.39 9.17 14.85
CA ALA A 136 2.16 9.42 13.44
C ALA A 136 2.22 10.91 13.15
N TYR A 137 3.05 11.31 12.18
CA TYR A 137 2.94 12.63 11.55
C TYR A 137 2.07 12.59 10.29
N GLY A 138 1.84 11.39 9.74
CA GLY A 138 1.04 11.23 8.54
C GLY A 138 0.55 9.80 8.34
N GLN A 139 -0.58 9.67 7.67
CA GLN A 139 -1.25 8.42 7.43
C GLN A 139 -1.93 8.42 6.06
N TYR A 140 -2.02 7.25 5.45
CA TYR A 140 -2.69 7.07 4.18
C TYR A 140 -3.57 5.83 4.21
N LEU A 141 -4.85 6.01 3.87
CA LEU A 141 -5.85 4.97 3.87
C LEU A 141 -6.06 4.45 2.45
N TRP A 142 -5.70 3.19 2.22
CA TRP A 142 -5.78 2.57 0.90
C TRP A 142 -7.22 2.13 0.59
N ARG A 143 -7.56 2.22 -0.70
CA ARG A 143 -8.80 1.67 -1.24
C ARG A 143 -8.49 0.33 -1.88
N VAL A 144 -9.24 -0.70 -1.51
CA VAL A 144 -9.18 -2.00 -2.16
C VAL A 144 -10.16 -1.95 -3.33
N GLU A 145 -9.64 -2.14 -4.54
CA GLU A 145 -10.46 -2.20 -5.75
C GLU A 145 -10.45 -3.62 -6.30
N GLU A 146 -11.64 -4.21 -6.40
CA GLU A 146 -11.84 -5.51 -7.05
C GLU A 146 -11.93 -5.30 -8.56
N ARG A 147 -11.03 -5.95 -9.31
CA ARG A 147 -11.05 -5.98 -10.77
C ARG A 147 -11.26 -7.41 -11.25
N LEU A 148 -12.17 -7.57 -12.20
CA LEU A 148 -12.39 -8.81 -12.91
C LEU A 148 -11.41 -8.85 -14.09
N ILE A 149 -10.52 -9.84 -14.09
CA ILE A 149 -9.70 -10.16 -15.24
C ILE A 149 -10.35 -11.33 -15.95
N ILE A 150 -10.77 -11.12 -17.20
CA ILE A 150 -11.35 -12.18 -18.02
C ILE A 150 -10.16 -12.92 -18.65
N ASN A 151 -9.70 -13.98 -17.97
CA ASN A 151 -8.67 -14.87 -18.49
C ASN A 151 -9.23 -15.62 -19.70
N ARG A 152 -8.89 -15.13 -20.89
CA ARG A 152 -9.23 -15.81 -22.15
C ARG A 152 -8.28 -16.98 -22.32
N HIS A 153 -8.81 -18.20 -22.24
CA HIS A 153 -8.14 -19.34 -22.85
C HIS A 153 -8.08 -19.06 -24.35
N THR A 154 -6.88 -18.81 -24.89
CA THR A 154 -6.63 -19.06 -26.31
C THR A 154 -6.90 -20.54 -26.50
N SER A 155 -7.97 -20.89 -27.20
CA SER A 155 -8.32 -22.28 -27.42
C SER A 155 -7.10 -23.01 -28.01
N ALA A 156 -6.80 -24.21 -27.51
CA ALA A 156 -5.70 -25.06 -27.98
C ALA A 156 -5.89 -25.56 -29.44
N PHE A 157 -6.82 -24.94 -30.18
CA PHE A 157 -7.07 -25.14 -31.60
C PHE A 157 -6.37 -24.07 -32.45
N SER A 158 -5.16 -23.66 -32.06
CA SER A 158 -4.25 -22.90 -32.93
C SER A 158 -3.70 -23.76 -34.08
N THR A 159 -4.47 -24.74 -34.58
CA THR A 159 -4.22 -25.42 -35.85
C THR A 159 -4.87 -24.61 -36.95
N CYS A 160 -4.36 -23.40 -37.10
CA CYS A 160 -4.69 -22.51 -38.17
C CYS A 160 -4.00 -22.95 -39.45
N TRP A 161 -4.76 -23.18 -40.52
CA TRP A 161 -4.21 -23.48 -41.83
C TRP A 161 -4.67 -22.41 -42.82
N GLY A 162 -3.78 -21.47 -43.13
CA GLY A 162 -4.00 -20.39 -44.11
C GLY A 162 -4.37 -19.02 -43.50
N TYR A 163 -4.73 -18.08 -44.39
CA TYR A 163 -4.95 -16.65 -44.08
C TYR A 163 -6.24 -16.33 -43.30
N TYR A 164 -7.01 -17.33 -42.87
CA TYR A 164 -8.29 -17.15 -42.17
C TYR A 164 -8.23 -17.58 -40.72
N CYS A 165 -7.22 -17.08 -40.02
CA CYS A 165 -7.09 -17.26 -38.59
C CYS A 165 -6.79 -15.93 -37.94
N ASP A 166 -7.86 -15.17 -37.82
CA ASP A 166 -7.85 -13.98 -37.01
C ASP A 166 -8.96 -14.17 -35.97
N ASP A 167 -8.55 -14.57 -34.77
CA ASP A 167 -9.43 -14.54 -33.60
C ASP A 167 -9.52 -13.06 -33.13
N PHE A 168 -10.09 -12.22 -34.00
CA PHE A 168 -10.39 -10.82 -33.73
C PHE A 168 -11.57 -10.74 -32.78
N TYR A 169 -11.31 -11.00 -31.51
CA TYR A 169 -12.33 -10.78 -30.49
C TYR A 169 -12.34 -9.32 -30.07
N TYR A 170 -13.40 -8.61 -30.46
CA TYR A 170 -13.76 -7.30 -29.96
C TYR A 170 -14.60 -7.47 -28.68
N GLY A 171 -13.97 -7.37 -27.51
CA GLY A 171 -14.67 -7.39 -26.22
C GLY A 171 -13.79 -6.95 -25.04
N PRO A 172 -14.37 -6.54 -23.90
CA PRO A 172 -13.61 -6.07 -22.75
C PRO A 172 -12.80 -7.21 -22.13
N THR A 173 -11.52 -6.97 -21.88
CA THR A 173 -10.62 -7.93 -21.19
C THR A 173 -10.59 -7.72 -19.67
N GLN A 174 -11.13 -6.59 -19.23
CA GLN A 174 -11.19 -6.19 -17.83
C GLN A 174 -12.57 -5.61 -17.51
N GLY A 175 -13.02 -5.84 -16.28
CA GLY A 175 -14.24 -5.26 -15.73
C GLY A 175 -14.03 -4.79 -14.29
N ARG A 176 -14.87 -3.86 -13.84
CA ARG A 176 -14.92 -3.43 -12.43
C ARG A 176 -16.17 -3.98 -11.78
N VAL A 177 -16.04 -4.52 -10.58
CA VAL A 177 -17.19 -4.95 -9.79
C VAL A 177 -17.91 -3.72 -9.25
N ILE A 178 -19.19 -3.54 -9.62
CA ILE A 178 -20.06 -2.50 -9.06
C ILE A 178 -20.97 -3.18 -8.03
N LYS A 179 -20.81 -2.83 -6.75
CA LYS A 179 -21.66 -3.34 -5.67
C LYS A 179 -22.94 -2.50 -5.63
N GLU A 180 -24.08 -3.13 -5.85
CA GLU A 180 -25.41 -2.51 -5.78
C GLU A 180 -26.11 -2.91 -4.49
N VAL A 181 -26.85 -1.97 -3.89
CA VAL A 181 -27.73 -2.23 -2.73
C VAL A 181 -29.13 -2.48 -3.29
N LYS A 182 -29.73 -3.63 -2.96
CA LYS A 182 -31.13 -3.94 -3.27
C LYS A 182 -32.05 -3.47 -2.15
#